data_AF-A0A2L0I6J1-F1
#
_entry.id   AF-A0A2L0I6J1-F1
#
_cell.length_a   1.000
_cell.length_b   1.000
_cell.length_c   1.000
_cell.angle_alpha   90.00
_cell.angle_beta   90.00
_cell.angle_gamma   90.00
#
_symmetry.space_group_name_H-M   'P 1'
#
loop_
_entity.id
_entity.type
_entity.pdbx_description
1 polymer ?
#
loop_
_entity_poly.entity_id
_entity_poly.type
_entity_poly.pdbx_seq_one_letter_code
_entity_poly.pdbx_strand_id
1 'polypeptide(L)'
;MFKQKYIITVESESPPKICLGDSIYGATVIAVEVEQYPDLVDLAWLMKRFPISRQALSKRLEIFNMGVGRKKLYDPNIVIPFLKTKLKNRRGRPRTNF
;
A
#
# COMPACT_ATOMS: atom_id res chain seq x y z
N MET A 1 -0.33 33.64 -1.90
CA MET A 1 0.84 32.88 -2.40
C MET A 1 0.41 31.42 -2.54
N PHE A 2 0.40 30.88 -3.75
CA PHE A 2 -0.20 29.56 -4.05
C PHE A 2 0.75 28.42 -3.66
N LYS A 3 0.19 27.32 -3.13
CA LYS A 3 0.93 26.08 -2.88
C LYS A 3 1.07 25.31 -4.18
N GLN A 4 2.30 25.05 -4.60
CA GLN A 4 2.59 24.23 -5.77
C GLN A 4 2.78 22.78 -5.33
N LYS A 5 2.04 21.85 -5.92
CA LYS A 5 2.18 20.41 -5.70
C LYS A 5 2.79 19.79 -6.95
N TYR A 6 3.96 19.19 -6.79
CA TYR A 6 4.67 18.50 -7.87
C TYR A 6 4.65 17.00 -7.60
N ILE A 7 4.30 16.20 -8.62
CA ILE A 7 4.36 14.74 -8.60
C ILE A 7 5.28 14.34 -9.74
N ILE A 8 6.32 13.58 -9.44
CA ILE A 8 7.31 13.13 -10.42
C ILE A 8 7.14 11.62 -10.59
N THR A 9 6.87 11.19 -11.82
CA THR A 9 6.84 9.78 -12.23
C THR A 9 8.03 9.57 -13.16
N VAL A 10 8.93 8.65 -12.81
CA VAL A 10 10.17 8.38 -13.56
C VAL A 10 10.13 6.97 -14.11
N GLU A 11 10.43 6.83 -15.39
CA GLU A 11 10.66 5.54 -16.05
C GLU A 11 12.14 5.45 -16.44
N SER A 12 12.79 4.36 -16.08
CA SER A 12 14.21 4.12 -16.38
C SER A 12 14.46 2.62 -16.45
N GLU A 13 15.34 2.19 -17.36
CA GLU A 13 15.78 0.79 -17.47
C GLU A 13 16.60 0.34 -16.26
N SER A 14 17.21 1.29 -15.54
CA SER A 14 17.94 1.07 -14.29
C SER A 14 17.34 1.90 -13.15
N PRO A 15 17.35 1.42 -11.89
CA PRO A 15 16.71 2.13 -10.79
C PRO A 15 17.33 3.51 -10.60
N PRO A 16 16.55 4.61 -10.70
CA PRO A 16 17.07 5.96 -10.53
C PRO A 16 17.54 6.14 -9.09
N LYS A 17 18.75 6.68 -8.92
CA LYS A 17 19.25 7.10 -7.62
C LYS A 17 18.95 8.58 -7.48
N ILE A 18 18.02 8.92 -6.60
CA ILE A 18 17.68 10.29 -6.25
C ILE A 18 18.15 10.50 -4.82
N CYS A 19 19.17 11.34 -4.66
CA CYS A 19 19.72 11.71 -3.37
C CYS A 19 19.21 13.10 -2.96
N LEU A 20 19.23 13.38 -1.65
CA LEU A 20 19.00 14.72 -1.13
C LEU A 20 20.07 15.66 -1.70
N GLY A 21 19.65 16.82 -2.20
CA GLY A 21 20.54 17.80 -2.83
C GLY A 21 20.74 17.62 -4.33
N ASP A 22 20.23 16.56 -4.96
CA ASP A 22 20.29 16.42 -6.41
C ASP A 22 19.44 17.51 -7.11
N SER A 23 19.93 17.97 -8.26
CA SER A 23 19.26 18.95 -9.11
C SER A 23 18.57 18.25 -10.27
N ILE A 24 17.24 18.27 -10.27
CA ILE A 24 16.41 17.77 -11.37
C ILE A 24 15.87 18.98 -12.12
N TYR A 25 16.52 19.37 -13.23
CA TYR A 25 16.09 20.45 -14.14
C TYR A 25 15.62 21.75 -13.43
N GLY A 26 16.40 22.24 -12.47
CA GLY A 26 16.11 23.47 -11.73
C GLY A 26 15.29 23.29 -10.44
N ALA A 27 14.87 22.06 -10.14
CA ALA A 27 14.34 21.69 -8.83
C ALA A 27 15.41 21.00 -7.99
N THR A 28 15.54 21.40 -6.72
CA THR A 28 16.41 20.73 -5.75
C THR A 28 15.58 19.73 -4.96
N VAL A 29 16.11 18.51 -4.78
CA VAL A 29 15.49 17.50 -3.92
C VAL A 29 15.70 17.91 -2.46
N ILE A 30 14.70 18.59 -1.88
CA ILE A 30 14.75 19.16 -0.52
C ILE A 30 14.27 18.15 0.53
N ALA A 31 13.36 17.24 0.16
CA ALA A 31 12.88 16.18 1.04
C ALA A 31 12.59 14.91 0.24
N VAL A 32 13.07 13.78 0.73
CA VAL A 32 12.69 12.45 0.27
C VAL A 32 11.96 11.79 1.44
N GLU A 33 10.64 11.75 1.36
CA GLU A 33 9.83 11.06 2.35
C GLU A 33 9.67 9.60 1.95
N VAL A 34 10.14 8.70 2.79
CA VAL A 34 9.75 7.29 2.73
C VAL A 34 8.39 7.21 3.43
N GLU A 35 7.37 6.70 2.73
CA GLU A 35 6.07 6.42 3.34
C GLU A 35 6.28 5.29 4.37
N GLN A 36 6.60 5.65 5.60
CA GLN A 36 6.81 4.70 6.68
C GLN A 36 5.44 4.12 7.04
N TYR A 37 5.24 2.83 6.78
CA TYR A 37 4.06 2.17 7.28
C TYR A 37 4.12 2.14 8.82
N PRO A 38 3.03 2.47 9.53
CA PRO A 38 2.98 2.28 10.97
C PRO A 38 3.27 0.81 11.30
N ASP A 39 4.03 0.54 12.36
CA ASP A 39 4.40 -0.84 12.73
C ASP A 39 3.18 -1.77 12.86
N LEU A 40 2.06 -1.23 13.35
CA LEU A 40 0.79 -1.92 13.45
C LEU A 40 -0.36 -1.03 12.96
N VAL A 41 -1.26 -1.61 12.17
CA VAL A 41 -2.42 -0.92 11.61
C VAL A 41 -3.73 -1.60 11.98
N ASP A 42 -4.77 -0.78 12.11
CA ASP A 42 -6.14 -1.23 12.33
C ASP A 42 -6.84 -1.61 11.02
N LEU A 43 -7.91 -2.40 11.14
CA LEU A 43 -8.84 -2.69 10.04
C LEU A 43 -9.34 -1.42 9.32
N ALA A 44 -9.62 -0.35 10.07
CA ALA A 44 -10.11 0.91 9.51
C ALA A 44 -9.06 1.57 8.58
N TRP A 45 -7.78 1.43 8.91
CA TRP A 45 -6.68 1.93 8.09
C TRP A 45 -6.57 1.14 6.78
N LEU A 46 -6.68 -0.19 6.86
CA LEU A 46 -6.65 -1.06 5.68
C LEU A 46 -7.87 -0.85 4.77
N MET A 47 -9.05 -0.60 5.33
CA MET A 47 -10.26 -0.30 4.56
C MET A 47 -10.17 0.99 3.73
N LYS A 48 -9.36 1.97 4.15
CA LYS A 48 -9.13 3.19 3.35
C LYS A 48 -8.31 2.92 2.09
N ARG A 49 -7.45 1.89 2.12
CA ARG A 49 -6.52 1.57 1.02
C ARG A 49 -7.05 0.49 0.07
N PHE A 50 -7.95 -0.37 0.54
CA PHE A 50 -8.50 -1.47 -0.25
C PHE A 50 -10.03 -1.42 -0.32
N PRO A 51 -10.64 -1.59 -1.51
CA PRO A 51 -12.09 -1.67 -1.67
C PRO A 51 -12.63 -3.05 -1.24
N ILE A 52 -12.47 -3.38 0.05
CA ILE A 52 -12.88 -4.66 0.65
C ILE A 52 -13.76 -4.35 1.88
N SER A 53 -14.86 -5.08 2.04
CA SER A 53 -15.73 -4.90 3.20
C SER A 53 -15.03 -5.29 4.51
N ARG A 54 -15.40 -4.64 5.61
CA ARG A 54 -14.81 -4.88 6.94
C ARG A 54 -14.86 -6.36 7.36
N GLN A 55 -16.00 -7.01 7.09
CA GLN A 55 -16.20 -8.43 7.41
C GLN A 55 -15.29 -9.34 6.59
N ALA A 56 -15.19 -9.10 5.27
CA ALA A 56 -14.32 -9.87 4.40
C ALA A 56 -12.85 -9.67 4.76
N LEU A 57 -12.46 -8.45 5.12
CA LEU A 57 -11.11 -8.12 5.56
C LEU A 57 -10.78 -8.78 6.90
N SER A 58 -11.67 -8.71 7.89
CA SER A 58 -11.48 -9.38 9.18
C SER A 58 -11.36 -10.89 9.04
N LYS A 59 -12.17 -11.53 8.18
CA LYS A 59 -12.11 -12.98 7.94
C LYS A 59 -10.81 -13.40 7.26
N ARG A 60 -10.30 -12.57 6.34
CA ARG A 60 -9.05 -12.84 5.61
C ARG A 60 -7.81 -12.65 6.48
N LEU A 61 -7.87 -11.75 7.46
CA LEU A 61 -6.72 -11.36 8.27
C LEU A 61 -6.73 -11.98 9.67
N GLU A 62 -7.70 -12.82 10.00
CA GLU A 62 -7.84 -13.43 11.33
C GLU A 62 -6.55 -14.13 11.81
N ILE A 63 -5.84 -14.79 10.91
CA ILE A 63 -4.58 -15.51 11.18
C ILE A 63 -3.41 -14.54 11.46
N PHE A 64 -3.47 -13.32 10.94
CA PHE A 64 -2.43 -12.29 11.10
C PHE A 64 -2.73 -11.31 12.23
N ASN A 65 -3.73 -11.60 13.06
CA ASN A 65 -4.08 -10.72 14.17
C ASN A 65 -2.99 -10.78 15.26
N MET A 66 -2.32 -9.65 15.48
CA MET A 66 -1.32 -9.47 16.53
C MET A 66 -1.89 -8.72 17.75
N GLY A 67 -3.15 -8.31 17.70
CA GLY A 67 -3.80 -7.60 18.79
C GLY A 67 -4.30 -8.54 19.90
N VAL A 68 -4.13 -8.10 21.14
CA VAL A 68 -4.62 -8.81 22.33
C VAL A 68 -6.04 -8.30 22.69
N GLY A 69 -6.97 -9.22 22.93
CA GLY A 69 -8.34 -8.89 23.35
C GLY A 69 -9.24 -8.39 22.21
N ARG A 70 -9.89 -7.23 22.40
CA ARG A 70 -10.92 -6.71 21.47
C ARG A 70 -10.35 -5.87 20.30
N LYS A 71 -9.08 -5.46 20.37
CA LYS A 71 -8.43 -4.68 19.30
C LYS A 71 -7.71 -5.63 18.36
N LYS A 72 -7.97 -5.51 17.06
CA LYS A 72 -7.29 -6.31 16.03
C LYS A 72 -6.26 -5.44 15.33
N LEU A 73 -5.00 -5.79 15.53
CA LEU A 73 -3.84 -5.09 14.99
C LEU A 73 -3.12 -5.99 14.00
N TYR A 74 -2.56 -5.39 12.96
CA TYR A 74 -1.96 -6.10 11.84
C TYR A 74 -0.65 -5.45 11.42
N ASP A 75 0.34 -6.27 11.06
CA ASP A 75 1.57 -5.78 10.42
C ASP A 75 1.30 -5.45 8.93
N PRO A 76 1.46 -4.20 8.48
CA PRO A 76 1.25 -3.82 7.09
C PRO A 76 2.14 -4.56 6.10
N ASN A 77 3.39 -4.87 6.48
CA ASN A 77 4.38 -5.49 5.60
C ASN A 77 3.97 -6.90 5.20
N ILE A 78 3.24 -7.60 6.08
CA ILE A 78 2.73 -8.95 5.83
C ILE A 78 1.34 -8.89 5.17
N VAL A 79 0.46 -8.04 5.71
CA VAL A 79 -0.94 -7.98 5.30
C VAL A 79 -1.14 -7.37 3.91
N ILE A 80 -0.41 -6.31 3.56
CA ILE A 80 -0.57 -5.62 2.27
C ILE A 80 -0.23 -6.54 1.08
N PRO A 81 0.93 -7.24 1.06
CA PRO A 81 1.23 -8.19 -0.01
C PRO A 81 0.22 -9.34 -0.08
N PHE A 82 -0.23 -9.87 1.07
CA PHE A 82 -1.23 -10.93 1.11
C PHE A 82 -2.56 -10.51 0.47
N LEU A 83 -3.03 -9.31 0.78
CA LEU A 83 -4.25 -8.75 0.20
C LEU A 83 -4.12 -8.52 -1.31
N LYS A 84 -2.97 -8.01 -1.77
CA LYS A 84 -2.68 -7.81 -3.20
C LYS A 84 -2.68 -9.13 -3.98
N THR A 85 -2.06 -10.18 -3.45
CA THR A 85 -2.03 -11.51 -4.11
C THR A 85 -3.42 -12.10 -4.28
N LYS A 86 -4.28 -11.99 -3.25
CA LYS A 86 -5.65 -12.52 -3.30
C LYS A 86 -6.59 -11.73 -4.21
N LEU A 87 -6.33 -10.43 -4.44
CA LEU A 87 -7.09 -9.63 -5.42
C LEU A 87 -6.85 -10.11 -6.86
N LYS A 88 -5.62 -10.51 -7.18
CA LYS A 88 -5.24 -11.00 -8.52
C LYS A 88 -5.91 -12.33 -8.89
N ASN A 89 -6.32 -13.11 -7.89
CA ASN A 89 -6.89 -14.45 -8.08
C ASN A 89 -8.42 -14.47 -8.26
N ARG A 90 -9.07 -13.31 -8.46
CA ARG A 90 -10.48 -13.24 -8.90
C ARG A 90 -10.60 -13.63 -10.38
N ARG A 91 -10.30 -14.88 -10.72
CA ARG A 91 -10.80 -15.49 -11.96
C ARG A 91 -12.24 -15.91 -11.68
N GLY A 92 -13.18 -15.42 -12.48
CA GLY A 92 -14.54 -15.94 -12.49
C GLY A 92 -14.54 -17.43 -12.79
N ARG A 93 -15.65 -18.13 -12.51
CA ARG A 93 -15.83 -19.53 -12.92
C ARG A 93 -15.48 -19.64 -14.42
N PRO A 94 -14.62 -20.59 -14.83
CA PRO A 94 -14.37 -20.82 -16.25
C PRO A 94 -15.72 -20.93 -16.96
N ARG A 95 -15.92 -20.13 -18.01
CA ARG A 95 -17.12 -20.27 -18.83
C ARG A 95 -16.98 -21.58 -19.58
N THR A 96 -17.82 -22.55 -19.25
CA THR A 96 -18.04 -23.71 -20.09
C THR A 96 -18.81 -23.22 -21.31
N ASN A 97 -18.10 -23.00 -22.42
CA ASN A 97 -18.78 -22.90 -23.72
C ASN A 97 -19.20 -24.33 -24.06
N PHE A 98 -20.50 -24.55 -24.18
CA PHE A 98 -21.06 -25.75 -24.78
C PHE A 98 -20.99 -25.64 -26.30
#